data_AF-A0A239YD05-F1
#
_entry.id   AF-A0A239YD05-F1
#
_cell.length_a   1.000
_cell.length_b   1.000
_cell.length_c   1.000
_cell.angle_alpha   90.00
_cell.angle_beta   90.00
_cell.angle_gamma   90.00
#
_symmetry.space_group_name_H-M   'P 1'
#
loop_
_entity.id
_entity.type
_entity.pdbx_description
1 polymer ?
#
loop_
_entity_poly.entity_id
_entity_poly.type
_entity_poly.pdbx_seq_one_letter_code
_entity_poly.pdbx_strand_id
1 'polypeptide(L)'
;METKWYSDIWALVIAPFKRGIPQIVEQGSCHKGFIATLMTFLLYIFCSQIIPLICDAFLGVPLGEVGSELGTVVGQGLFSITLGIVLLYFILALYSVIFSWIAGKFKIETTYETVLTVCWYEMAYGQIFKSILAIWQTIFLLFCIVLNLSNYVRYIGLVVFVYSSYAVILWCFWVSVSLLSRQINISRLTALGIAILSFLILAAIIWGAGFLLLKGLHA
;
A
#
# COMPACT_ATOMS: atom_id res chain seq x y z
N MET A 1 -7.82 -13.71 23.81
CA MET A 1 -8.45 -12.41 23.51
C MET A 1 -8.14 -12.09 22.06
N GLU A 2 -9.15 -11.71 21.28
CA GLU A 2 -8.95 -11.27 19.89
C GLU A 2 -8.08 -10.02 19.85
N THR A 3 -7.04 -9.99 19.02
CA THR A 3 -6.24 -8.79 18.79
C THR A 3 -7.01 -7.77 17.95
N LYS A 4 -6.74 -6.48 18.19
CA LYS A 4 -7.28 -5.39 17.38
C LYS A 4 -6.38 -5.13 16.17
N TRP A 5 -6.95 -4.57 15.11
CA TRP A 5 -6.27 -4.28 13.84
C TRP A 5 -4.93 -3.54 14.02
N TYR A 6 -4.88 -2.54 14.91
CA TYR A 6 -3.67 -1.74 15.13
C TYR A 6 -2.56 -2.56 15.81
N SER A 7 -2.92 -3.55 16.64
CA SER A 7 -1.94 -4.41 17.31
C SER A 7 -1.31 -5.39 16.32
N ASP A 8 -2.09 -5.91 15.37
CA ASP A 8 -1.60 -6.80 14.32
C ASP A 8 -0.60 -6.08 13.43
N ILE A 9 -0.99 -4.87 13.01
CA ILE A 9 -0.18 -4.00 12.17
C ILE A 9 1.09 -3.55 12.89
N TRP A 10 1.00 -3.16 14.16
CA TRP A 10 2.17 -2.81 14.97
C TRP A 10 3.16 -3.97 15.09
N ALA A 11 2.66 -5.19 15.35
CA ALA A 11 3.49 -6.38 15.38
C ALA A 11 4.11 -6.70 14.02
N LEU A 12 3.38 -6.44 12.92
CA LEU A 12 3.88 -6.60 11.55
C LEU A 12 4.99 -5.60 11.21
N VAL A 13 4.91 -4.36 11.70
CA VAL A 13 5.94 -3.34 11.50
C VAL A 13 7.20 -3.63 12.31
N ILE A 14 7.07 -3.95 13.61
CA ILE A 14 8.23 -4.10 14.51
C ILE A 14 8.92 -5.45 14.35
N ALA A 15 8.13 -6.51 14.23
CA ALA A 15 8.63 -7.87 14.31
C ALA A 15 7.90 -8.78 13.32
N PRO A 16 8.00 -8.50 11.99
CA PRO A 16 7.19 -9.15 10.96
C PRO A 16 7.27 -10.68 11.04
N PHE A 17 8.48 -11.25 11.12
CA PHE A 17 8.66 -12.70 11.09
C PHE A 17 8.46 -13.40 12.43
N LYS A 18 8.68 -12.68 13.54
CA LYS A 18 8.63 -13.24 14.91
C LYS A 18 7.24 -13.21 15.52
N ARG A 19 6.48 -12.13 15.30
CA ARG A 19 5.18 -11.93 15.93
C ARG A 19 4.11 -11.46 14.95
N GLY A 20 4.42 -10.54 14.04
CA GLY A 20 3.44 -9.95 13.13
C GLY A 20 2.72 -10.97 12.24
N ILE A 21 3.48 -11.71 11.42
CA ILE A 21 2.91 -12.72 10.54
C ILE A 21 2.20 -13.84 11.33
N PRO A 22 2.81 -14.47 12.36
CA PRO A 22 2.09 -15.47 13.17
C PRO A 22 0.76 -14.95 13.75
N GLN A 23 0.76 -13.73 14.28
CA GLN A 23 -0.42 -13.13 14.87
C GLN A 23 -1.55 -12.91 13.84
N ILE A 24 -1.21 -12.48 12.62
CA ILE A 24 -2.19 -12.32 11.54
C ILE A 24 -2.71 -13.69 11.06
N VAL A 25 -1.85 -14.70 11.00
CA VAL A 25 -2.25 -16.05 10.61
C VAL A 25 -3.23 -16.65 11.63
N GLU A 26 -3.00 -16.41 12.91
CA GLU A 26 -3.83 -16.97 14.00
C GLU A 26 -5.12 -16.18 14.27
N GLN A 27 -5.09 -14.84 14.15
CA GLN A 27 -6.16 -13.96 14.65
C GLN A 27 -6.62 -12.90 13.64
N GLY A 28 -6.02 -12.89 12.44
CA GLY A 28 -6.36 -11.95 11.39
C GLY A 28 -7.74 -12.24 10.79
N SER A 29 -8.42 -11.18 10.37
CA SER A 29 -9.69 -11.27 9.65
C SER A 29 -9.76 -10.24 8.54
N CYS A 30 -10.57 -10.52 7.51
CA CYS A 30 -10.76 -9.61 6.38
C CYS A 30 -11.22 -8.22 6.84
N HIS A 31 -12.13 -8.17 7.83
CA HIS A 31 -12.61 -6.92 8.41
C HIS A 31 -11.50 -6.11 9.09
N LYS A 32 -10.62 -6.75 9.87
CA LYS A 32 -9.48 -6.07 10.51
C LYS A 32 -8.49 -5.54 9.48
N GLY A 33 -8.17 -6.34 8.46
CA GLY A 33 -7.29 -5.92 7.37
C GLY A 33 -7.86 -4.72 6.60
N PHE A 34 -9.16 -4.73 6.33
CA PHE A 34 -9.85 -3.62 5.66
C PHE A 34 -9.77 -2.33 6.47
N ILE A 35 -10.13 -2.37 7.76
CA ILE A 35 -10.02 -1.20 8.66
C ILE A 35 -8.57 -0.73 8.75
N ALA A 36 -7.62 -1.66 8.90
CA ALA A 36 -6.20 -1.31 8.92
C ALA A 36 -5.78 -0.56 7.66
N THR A 37 -6.23 -0.99 6.49
CA THR A 37 -5.91 -0.33 5.21
C THR A 37 -6.51 1.06 5.14
N LEU A 38 -7.76 1.24 5.54
CA LEU A 38 -8.40 2.55 5.60
C LEU A 38 -7.64 3.51 6.50
N MET A 39 -7.35 3.08 7.74
CA MET A 39 -6.69 3.93 8.73
C MET A 39 -5.26 4.29 8.31
N THR A 40 -4.52 3.33 7.76
CA THR A 40 -3.14 3.57 7.28
C THR A 40 -3.13 4.39 5.99
N PHE A 41 -4.16 4.32 5.15
CA PHE A 41 -4.31 5.19 3.99
C PHE A 41 -4.62 6.63 4.38
N LEU A 42 -5.49 6.85 5.37
CA LEU A 42 -5.73 8.18 5.93
C LEU A 42 -4.46 8.76 6.56
N LEU A 43 -3.70 7.93 7.29
CA LEU A 43 -2.40 8.31 7.82
C LEU A 43 -1.44 8.72 6.69
N TYR A 44 -1.39 7.94 5.60
CA TYR A 44 -0.55 8.27 4.45
C TYR A 44 -0.93 9.61 3.82
N ILE A 45 -2.21 9.89 3.61
CA ILE A 45 -2.68 11.19 3.09
C ILE A 45 -2.24 12.31 4.03
N PHE A 46 -2.44 12.14 5.34
CA PHE A 46 -2.01 13.13 6.32
C PHE A 46 -0.50 13.39 6.24
N CYS A 47 0.31 12.34 6.23
CA CYS A 47 1.76 12.44 6.19
C CYS A 47 2.30 13.02 4.87
N SER A 48 1.70 12.67 3.73
CA SER A 48 2.21 13.02 2.40
C SER A 48 1.65 14.33 1.85
N GLN A 49 0.50 14.80 2.32
CA GLN A 49 -0.16 15.99 1.79
C GLN A 49 -0.31 17.08 2.85
N ILE A 50 -0.78 16.72 4.05
CA ILE A 50 -1.10 17.72 5.09
C ILE A 50 0.15 18.23 5.80
N ILE A 51 1.08 17.35 6.18
CA ILE A 51 2.33 17.76 6.86
C ILE A 51 3.16 18.73 5.98
N PRO A 52 3.46 18.44 4.69
CA PRO A 52 4.21 19.36 3.84
C PRO A 52 3.56 20.74 3.77
N LEU A 53 2.24 20.80 3.66
CA LEU A 53 1.52 22.05 3.54
C LEU A 53 1.58 22.92 4.80
N ILE A 54 1.53 22.27 5.97
CA ILE A 54 1.76 22.94 7.25
C ILE A 54 3.17 23.52 7.28
N CYS A 55 4.16 22.75 6.81
CA CYS A 55 5.54 23.20 6.72
C CYS A 55 5.72 24.40 5.78
N ASP A 56 5.07 24.40 4.62
CA ASP A 56 5.10 25.51 3.66
C ASP A 56 4.51 26.79 4.26
N ALA A 57 3.40 26.69 5.00
CA ALA A 57 2.83 27.81 5.73
C ALA A 57 3.83 28.39 6.77
N PHE A 58 4.57 27.53 7.47
CA PHE A 58 5.63 27.98 8.41
C PHE A 58 6.84 28.60 7.72
N LEU A 59 7.15 28.19 6.47
CA LEU A 59 8.23 28.73 5.66
C LEU A 59 7.87 30.06 4.97
N GLY A 60 6.65 30.57 5.17
CA GLY A 60 6.22 31.86 4.66
C GLY A 60 5.59 31.84 3.28
N VAL A 61 5.18 30.67 2.78
CA VAL A 61 4.36 30.56 1.56
C VAL A 61 3.03 31.30 1.77
N PRO A 62 2.54 32.08 0.79
CA PRO A 62 1.29 32.82 0.94
C PRO A 62 0.13 31.91 1.33
N LEU A 63 -0.63 32.31 2.37
CA LEU A 63 -1.77 31.52 2.86
C LEU A 63 -2.86 31.26 1.80
N GLY A 64 -2.94 32.11 0.76
CA GLY A 64 -3.82 31.88 -0.37
C GLY A 64 -3.42 30.67 -1.22
N GLU A 65 -2.12 30.45 -1.42
CA GLU A 65 -1.57 29.30 -2.15
C GLU A 65 -1.73 28.03 -1.32
N VAL A 66 -1.33 28.06 -0.05
CA VAL A 66 -1.55 26.98 0.92
C VAL A 66 -3.04 26.62 1.00
N GLY A 67 -3.92 27.62 1.08
CA GLY A 67 -5.37 27.41 1.15
C GLY A 67 -5.95 26.79 -0.14
N SER A 68 -5.44 27.18 -1.30
CA SER A 68 -5.81 26.59 -2.59
C SER A 68 -5.41 25.12 -2.67
N GLU A 69 -4.17 24.81 -2.30
CA GLU A 69 -3.65 23.44 -2.29
C GLU A 69 -4.42 22.56 -1.28
N LEU A 70 -4.71 23.06 -0.07
CA LEU A 70 -5.61 22.38 0.88
C LEU A 70 -6.97 22.07 0.26
N GLY A 71 -7.57 23.03 -0.44
CA GLY A 71 -8.84 22.86 -1.15
C GLY A 71 -8.76 21.73 -2.19
N THR A 72 -7.66 21.65 -2.94
CA THR A 72 -7.44 20.56 -3.91
C THR A 72 -7.24 19.21 -3.24
N VAL A 73 -6.47 19.14 -2.15
CA VAL A 73 -6.22 17.90 -1.39
C VAL A 73 -7.52 17.38 -0.78
N VAL A 74 -8.35 18.25 -0.21
CA VAL A 74 -9.65 17.86 0.35
C VAL A 74 -10.61 17.41 -0.76
N GLY A 75 -10.68 18.16 -1.87
CA GLY A 75 -11.53 17.82 -3.01
C GLY A 75 -11.15 16.49 -3.69
N GLN A 76 -9.87 16.32 -4.01
CA GLN A 76 -9.33 15.07 -4.58
C GLN A 76 -9.38 13.92 -3.56
N GLY A 77 -9.12 14.21 -2.28
CA GLY A 77 -9.12 13.23 -1.20
C GLY A 77 -10.48 12.57 -1.01
N LEU A 78 -11.57 13.34 -0.96
CA LEU A 78 -12.93 12.80 -0.78
C LEU A 78 -13.36 11.90 -1.95
N PHE A 79 -13.05 12.31 -3.18
CA PHE A 79 -13.36 11.54 -4.39
C PHE A 79 -12.50 10.27 -4.49
N SER A 80 -11.20 10.38 -4.20
CA SER A 80 -10.24 9.27 -4.25
C SER A 80 -10.48 8.24 -3.16
N ILE A 81 -10.92 8.66 -1.97
CA ILE A 81 -11.27 7.74 -0.88
C ILE A 81 -12.51 6.93 -1.30
N THR A 82 -13.60 7.60 -1.69
CA THR A 82 -14.88 6.90 -1.93
C THR A 82 -14.84 5.95 -3.11
N LEU A 83 -14.40 6.41 -4.30
CA LEU A 83 -14.32 5.54 -5.48
C LEU A 83 -13.09 4.64 -5.46
N GLY A 84 -11.97 5.13 -4.91
CA GLY A 84 -10.72 4.36 -4.86
C GLY A 84 -10.80 3.15 -3.93
N ILE A 85 -11.49 3.24 -2.79
CA ILE A 85 -11.68 2.08 -1.89
C ILE A 85 -12.57 1.03 -2.54
N VAL A 86 -13.66 1.44 -3.20
CA VAL A 86 -14.56 0.51 -3.88
C VAL A 86 -13.84 -0.22 -5.02
N LEU A 87 -13.09 0.52 -5.84
CA LEU A 87 -12.30 -0.06 -6.91
C LEU A 87 -11.18 -0.96 -6.36
N LEU A 88 -10.51 -0.53 -5.28
CA LEU A 88 -9.49 -1.33 -4.61
C LEU A 88 -10.07 -2.64 -4.10
N TYR A 89 -11.21 -2.59 -3.42
CA TYR A 89 -11.92 -3.78 -2.96
C TYR A 89 -12.21 -4.73 -4.12
N PHE A 90 -12.73 -4.21 -5.23
CA PHE A 90 -13.04 -5.01 -6.42
C PHE A 90 -11.78 -5.69 -7.00
N ILE A 91 -10.68 -4.95 -7.15
CA ILE A 91 -9.41 -5.47 -7.67
C ILE A 91 -8.85 -6.57 -6.74
N LEU A 92 -8.83 -6.32 -5.42
CA LEU A 92 -8.32 -7.30 -4.46
C LEU A 92 -9.20 -8.54 -4.38
N ALA A 93 -10.52 -8.38 -4.46
CA ALA A 93 -11.47 -9.49 -4.48
C ALA A 93 -11.28 -10.36 -5.74
N LEU A 94 -11.18 -9.74 -6.91
CA LEU A 94 -10.88 -10.44 -8.17
C LEU A 94 -9.54 -11.17 -8.10
N TYR A 95 -8.49 -10.49 -7.63
CA TYR A 95 -7.17 -11.10 -7.43
C TYR A 95 -7.26 -12.34 -6.53
N SER A 96 -7.97 -12.25 -5.41
CA SER A 96 -8.10 -13.33 -4.43
C SER A 96 -8.84 -14.54 -4.97
N VAL A 97 -9.87 -14.32 -5.81
CA VAL A 97 -10.60 -15.38 -6.52
C VAL A 97 -9.70 -16.06 -7.55
N ILE A 98 -9.01 -15.29 -8.39
CA ILE A 98 -8.07 -15.81 -9.40
C ILE A 98 -6.95 -16.61 -8.72
N PHE A 99 -6.41 -16.10 -7.61
CA PHE A 99 -5.39 -16.77 -6.82
C PHE A 99 -5.89 -18.11 -6.29
N SER A 100 -7.06 -18.13 -5.66
CA SER A 100 -7.64 -19.36 -5.11
C SER A 100 -7.94 -20.40 -6.20
N TRP A 101 -8.38 -19.95 -7.38
CA TRP A 101 -8.59 -20.81 -8.54
C TRP A 101 -7.29 -21.45 -9.03
N ILE A 102 -6.20 -20.68 -9.15
CA ILE A 102 -4.88 -21.20 -9.54
C ILE A 102 -4.36 -22.16 -8.46
N ALA A 103 -4.44 -21.79 -7.19
CA ALA A 103 -3.98 -22.63 -6.08
C ALA A 103 -4.71 -23.99 -6.06
N GLY A 104 -6.01 -24.01 -6.36
CA GLY A 104 -6.79 -25.24 -6.52
C GLY A 104 -6.29 -26.15 -7.65
N LYS A 105 -5.74 -25.59 -8.74
CA LYS A 105 -5.09 -26.38 -9.81
C LYS A 105 -3.81 -27.08 -9.35
N PHE A 106 -3.15 -26.53 -8.34
CA PHE A 106 -1.96 -27.12 -7.71
C PHE A 106 -2.29 -28.01 -6.50
N LYS A 107 -3.58 -28.35 -6.27
CA LYS A 107 -4.06 -29.14 -5.12
C LYS A 107 -3.75 -28.47 -3.76
N ILE A 108 -3.71 -27.14 -3.73
CA ILE A 108 -3.52 -26.37 -2.50
C ILE A 108 -4.90 -25.93 -2.01
N GLU A 109 -5.24 -26.27 -0.77
CA GLU A 109 -6.49 -25.86 -0.15
C GLU A 109 -6.42 -24.37 0.24
N THR A 110 -7.15 -23.53 -0.50
CA THR A 110 -7.26 -22.09 -0.23
C THR A 110 -8.69 -21.64 -0.39
N THR A 111 -9.11 -20.70 0.46
CA THR A 111 -10.36 -19.96 0.27
C THR A 111 -10.05 -18.53 -0.19
N TYR A 112 -10.96 -17.95 -0.98
CA TYR A 112 -10.81 -16.57 -1.45
C TYR A 112 -10.75 -15.57 -0.28
N GLU A 113 -11.47 -15.85 0.81
CA GLU A 113 -11.53 -14.99 1.99
C GLU A 113 -10.18 -14.94 2.73
N THR A 114 -9.49 -16.08 2.83
CA THR A 114 -8.15 -16.15 3.42
C THR A 114 -7.14 -15.35 2.60
N VAL A 115 -7.18 -15.46 1.27
CA VAL A 115 -6.29 -14.67 0.38
C VAL A 115 -6.62 -13.18 0.47
N LEU A 116 -7.91 -12.83 0.46
CA LEU A 116 -8.35 -11.43 0.55
C LEU A 116 -7.93 -10.80 1.87
N THR A 117 -7.98 -11.55 2.97
CA THR A 117 -7.49 -11.10 4.27
C THR A 117 -6.02 -10.72 4.19
N VAL A 118 -5.18 -11.57 3.61
CA VAL A 118 -3.75 -11.30 3.42
C VAL A 118 -3.56 -10.04 2.56
N CYS A 119 -4.25 -9.93 1.43
CA CYS A 119 -4.16 -8.76 0.56
C CYS A 119 -4.47 -7.44 1.29
N TRP A 120 -5.47 -7.43 2.18
CA TRP A 120 -5.76 -6.25 2.98
C TRP A 120 -4.63 -5.92 3.98
N TYR A 121 -4.09 -6.91 4.69
CA TYR A 121 -2.96 -6.65 5.60
C TYR A 121 -1.70 -6.20 4.85
N GLU A 122 -1.45 -6.73 3.66
CA GLU A 122 -0.35 -6.30 2.80
C GLU A 122 -0.53 -4.85 2.33
N MET A 123 -1.75 -4.46 1.94
CA MET A 123 -2.05 -3.08 1.59
C MET A 123 -1.84 -2.14 2.78
N ALA A 124 -2.36 -2.48 3.96
CA ALA A 124 -2.17 -1.69 5.17
C ALA A 124 -0.68 -1.53 5.52
N TYR A 125 0.08 -2.61 5.44
CA TYR A 125 1.52 -2.62 5.67
C TYR A 125 2.25 -1.71 4.68
N GLY A 126 1.93 -1.80 3.39
CA GLY A 126 2.49 -0.94 2.35
C GLY A 126 2.22 0.55 2.58
N GLN A 127 1.01 0.92 3.03
CA GLN A 127 0.67 2.32 3.31
C GLN A 127 1.46 2.90 4.49
N ILE A 128 1.82 2.09 5.48
CA ILE A 128 2.67 2.54 6.60
C ILE A 128 4.06 2.91 6.10
N PHE A 129 4.69 2.07 5.28
CA PHE A 129 6.01 2.40 4.73
C PHE A 129 5.98 3.64 3.86
N LYS A 130 4.92 3.81 3.04
CA LYS A 130 4.72 5.05 2.30
C LYS A 130 4.59 6.27 3.21
N SER A 131 3.90 6.13 4.34
CA SER A 131 3.75 7.20 5.33
C SER A 131 5.09 7.58 5.97
N ILE A 132 5.90 6.57 6.34
CA ILE A 132 7.25 6.78 6.89
C ILE A 132 8.15 7.49 5.87
N LEU A 133 8.14 7.04 4.61
CA LEU A 133 8.91 7.65 3.53
C LEU A 133 8.47 9.09 3.26
N ALA A 134 7.16 9.37 3.31
CA ALA A 134 6.62 10.72 3.15
C ALA A 134 7.12 11.67 4.26
N ILE A 135 7.03 11.24 5.53
CA ILE A 135 7.55 12.03 6.67
C ILE A 135 9.05 12.29 6.49
N TRP A 136 9.83 11.26 6.16
CA TRP A 136 11.26 11.38 5.94
C TRP A 136 11.58 12.40 4.85
N GLN A 137 10.84 12.35 3.73
CA GLN A 137 11.02 13.27 2.61
C GLN A 137 10.74 14.71 3.03
N THR A 138 9.65 14.96 3.76
CA THR A 138 9.32 16.30 4.25
C THR A 138 10.40 16.85 5.18
N ILE A 139 10.87 16.05 6.14
CA ILE A 139 11.95 16.45 7.07
C ILE A 139 13.25 16.73 6.30
N PHE A 140 13.59 15.89 5.33
CA PHE A 140 14.79 16.07 4.52
C PHE A 140 14.75 17.39 3.73
N LEU A 141 13.62 17.69 3.09
CA LEU A 141 13.46 18.94 2.33
C LEU A 141 13.52 20.16 3.25
N LEU A 142 12.87 20.12 4.40
CA LEU A 142 12.96 21.17 5.43
C LEU A 142 14.40 21.43 5.84
N PHE A 143 15.16 20.36 6.13
CA PHE A 143 16.56 20.46 6.50
C PHE A 143 17.40 21.13 5.41
N CYS A 144 17.17 20.79 4.14
CA CYS A 144 17.84 21.44 3.02
C CYS A 144 17.52 22.93 2.88
N ILE A 145 16.28 23.34 3.18
CA ILE A 145 15.84 24.73 3.14
C ILE A 145 16.48 25.52 4.28
N VAL A 146 16.40 25.02 5.52
CA VAL A 146 16.93 25.68 6.72
C VAL A 146 18.44 25.90 6.64
N LEU A 147 19.18 24.91 6.12
CA LEU A 147 20.63 25.01 5.94
C LEU A 147 21.05 25.73 4.65
N ASN A 148 20.10 26.24 3.87
CA ASN A 148 20.32 26.90 2.59
C ASN A 148 21.24 26.08 1.66
N LEU A 149 21.04 24.76 1.60
CA LEU A 149 21.86 23.86 0.78
C LEU A 149 21.59 24.10 -0.70
N SER A 150 22.65 24.01 -1.51
CA SER A 150 22.57 24.19 -2.96
C SER A 150 21.65 23.16 -3.61
N ASN A 151 21.10 23.53 -4.77
CA ASN A 151 20.21 22.65 -5.55
C ASN A 151 20.87 21.32 -5.92
N TYR A 152 22.20 21.30 -6.08
CA TYR A 152 22.96 20.08 -6.35
C TYR A 152 22.88 19.08 -5.18
N VAL A 153 23.03 19.56 -3.93
CA VAL A 153 22.93 18.71 -2.74
C VAL A 153 21.49 18.22 -2.52
N ARG A 154 20.49 19.06 -2.80
CA ARG A 154 19.07 18.68 -2.76
C ARG A 154 18.78 17.55 -3.75
N TYR A 155 19.30 17.66 -4.98
CA TYR A 155 19.12 16.65 -6.01
C TYR A 155 19.77 15.32 -5.63
N ILE A 156 21.01 15.34 -5.14
CA ILE A 156 21.70 14.13 -4.65
C ILE A 156 20.89 13.46 -3.54
N GLY A 157 20.36 14.23 -2.58
CA GLY A 157 19.54 13.69 -1.51
C GLY A 157 18.25 13.03 -2.00
N LEU A 158 17.57 13.62 -2.98
CA LEU A 158 16.40 13.01 -3.62
C LEU A 158 16.76 11.71 -4.37
N VAL A 159 17.92 11.67 -5.04
CA VAL A 159 18.40 10.45 -5.69
C VAL A 159 18.65 9.34 -4.65
N VAL A 160 19.34 9.65 -3.54
CA VAL A 160 19.56 8.70 -2.45
C VAL A 160 18.23 8.20 -1.86
N PHE A 161 17.26 9.08 -1.71
CA PHE A 161 15.91 8.71 -1.27
C PHE A 161 15.24 7.72 -2.22
N VAL A 162 15.27 7.98 -3.53
CA VAL A 162 14.72 7.07 -4.54
C VAL A 162 15.37 5.69 -4.41
N TYR A 163 16.71 5.62 -4.29
CA TYR A 163 17.38 4.33 -4.09
C TYR A 163 16.99 3.63 -2.79
N SER A 164 16.86 4.36 -1.69
CA SER A 164 16.40 3.80 -0.41
C SER A 164 14.96 3.25 -0.49
N SER A 165 14.10 3.87 -1.31
CA SER A 165 12.72 3.43 -1.50
C SER A 165 12.65 2.05 -2.18
N TYR A 166 13.56 1.73 -3.11
CA TYR A 166 13.63 0.40 -3.71
C TYR A 166 13.96 -0.70 -2.69
N ALA A 167 14.87 -0.42 -1.75
CA ALA A 167 15.18 -1.37 -0.69
C ALA A 167 13.95 -1.65 0.21
N VAL A 168 13.18 -0.61 0.53
CA VAL A 168 11.92 -0.74 1.26
C VAL A 168 10.88 -1.53 0.47
N ILE A 169 10.76 -1.30 -0.85
CA ILE A 169 9.85 -2.05 -1.71
C ILE A 169 10.21 -3.54 -1.72
N LEU A 170 11.49 -3.89 -1.88
CA LEU A 170 11.95 -5.28 -1.83
C LEU A 170 11.68 -5.92 -0.47
N TRP A 171 11.86 -5.18 0.62
CA TRP A 171 11.53 -5.63 1.96
C TRP A 171 10.03 -5.91 2.11
N CYS A 172 9.18 -4.97 1.68
CA CYS A 172 7.73 -5.13 1.72
C CYS A 172 7.27 -6.34 0.90
N PHE A 173 7.80 -6.48 -0.32
CA PHE A 173 7.55 -7.64 -1.16
C PHE A 173 7.90 -8.95 -0.46
N TRP A 174 9.06 -9.02 0.21
CA TRP A 174 9.47 -10.21 0.93
C TRP A 174 8.57 -10.56 2.13
N VAL A 175 8.11 -9.54 2.86
CA VAL A 175 7.15 -9.70 3.97
C VAL A 175 5.80 -10.20 3.45
N SER A 176 5.28 -9.62 2.36
CA SER A 176 4.04 -10.06 1.69
C SER A 176 4.09 -11.54 1.29
N VAL A 177 5.11 -11.94 0.53
CA VAL A 177 5.29 -13.35 0.13
C VAL A 177 5.37 -14.28 1.34
N SER A 178 6.01 -13.85 2.42
CA SER A 178 6.12 -14.64 3.65
C SER A 178 4.81 -14.74 4.43
N LEU A 179 4.00 -13.68 4.44
CA LEU A 179 2.67 -13.66 5.03
C LEU A 179 1.73 -14.61 4.29
N LEU A 180 1.66 -14.48 2.96
CA LEU A 180 0.85 -15.33 2.09
C LEU A 180 1.25 -16.81 2.20
N SER A 181 2.55 -17.10 2.16
CA SER A 181 3.12 -18.43 2.31
C SER A 181 2.73 -19.08 3.65
N ARG A 182 2.80 -18.34 4.76
CA ARG A 182 2.40 -18.87 6.07
C ARG A 182 0.89 -19.02 6.21
N GLN A 183 0.10 -18.09 5.67
CA GLN A 183 -1.35 -18.17 5.73
C GLN A 183 -1.90 -19.41 5.01
N ILE A 184 -1.30 -19.74 3.87
CA ILE A 184 -1.72 -20.86 3.01
C ILE A 184 -0.92 -22.14 3.30
N ASN A 185 0.04 -22.09 4.24
CA ASN A 185 0.91 -23.18 4.63
C ASN A 185 1.65 -23.84 3.44
N ILE A 186 2.19 -23.02 2.54
CA ILE A 186 2.95 -23.45 1.35
C ILE A 186 4.36 -22.86 1.37
N SER A 187 5.26 -23.42 0.55
CA SER A 187 6.59 -22.83 0.37
C SER A 187 6.50 -21.42 -0.22
N ARG A 188 7.43 -20.53 0.17
CA ARG A 188 7.48 -19.14 -0.32
C ARG A 188 7.61 -19.05 -1.84
N LEU A 189 8.37 -19.98 -2.45
CA LEU A 189 8.56 -20.01 -3.89
C LEU A 189 7.26 -20.37 -4.62
N THR A 190 6.50 -21.34 -4.09
CA THR A 190 5.19 -21.70 -4.62
C THR A 190 4.19 -20.55 -4.50
N ALA A 191 4.16 -19.89 -3.33
CA ALA A 191 3.32 -18.71 -3.12
C ALA A 191 3.63 -17.59 -4.12
N LEU A 192 4.92 -17.32 -4.35
CA LEU A 192 5.40 -16.34 -5.32
C LEU A 192 5.00 -16.72 -6.75
N GLY A 193 5.18 -17.98 -7.15
CA GLY A 193 4.81 -18.44 -8.49
C GLY A 193 3.32 -18.29 -8.78
N ILE A 194 2.47 -18.67 -7.82
CA ILE A 194 1.02 -18.48 -7.92
C ILE A 194 0.67 -17.00 -7.95
N ALA A 195 1.26 -16.19 -7.08
CA ALA A 195 1.00 -14.74 -7.01
C ALA A 195 1.32 -14.03 -8.34
N ILE A 196 2.44 -14.38 -8.99
CA ILE A 196 2.82 -13.85 -10.30
C ILE A 196 1.82 -14.29 -11.37
N LEU A 197 1.44 -15.57 -11.40
CA LEU A 197 0.47 -16.07 -12.38
C LEU A 197 -0.89 -15.37 -12.21
N SER A 198 -1.36 -15.21 -10.98
CA SER A 198 -2.61 -14.51 -10.66
C SER A 198 -2.56 -13.05 -11.10
N PHE A 199 -1.43 -12.38 -10.87
CA PHE A 199 -1.23 -11.00 -11.29
C PHE A 199 -1.26 -10.86 -12.82
N LEU A 200 -0.58 -11.76 -13.55
CA LEU A 200 -0.57 -11.74 -15.02
C LEU A 200 -1.95 -11.96 -15.61
N ILE A 201 -2.73 -12.91 -15.07
CA ILE A 201 -4.12 -13.14 -15.52
C ILE A 201 -4.99 -11.93 -15.22
N LEU A 202 -4.89 -11.36 -14.02
CA LEU A 202 -5.64 -10.16 -13.65
C LEU A 202 -5.31 -8.98 -14.59
N ALA A 203 -4.02 -8.77 -14.87
CA ALA A 203 -3.57 -7.73 -15.79
C ALA A 203 -4.15 -7.94 -17.20
N ALA A 204 -4.14 -9.18 -17.69
CA ALA A 204 -4.72 -9.53 -18.99
C ALA A 204 -6.25 -9.28 -19.05
N ILE A 205 -6.98 -9.59 -17.98
CA ILE A 205 -8.43 -9.32 -17.89
C ILE A 205 -8.71 -7.82 -17.94
N ILE A 206 -7.98 -7.02 -17.16
CA ILE A 206 -8.15 -5.56 -17.11
C ILE A 206 -7.81 -4.93 -18.46
N TRP A 207 -6.68 -5.33 -19.06
CA TRP A 207 -6.28 -4.86 -20.38
C TRP A 207 -7.28 -5.26 -21.47
N GLY A 208 -7.75 -6.51 -21.45
CA GLY A 208 -8.76 -7.01 -22.39
C GLY A 208 -10.08 -6.24 -22.28
N ALA A 209 -10.55 -5.99 -21.06
CA ALA A 209 -11.75 -5.18 -20.81
C ALA A 209 -11.58 -3.74 -21.32
N GLY A 210 -10.42 -3.11 -21.06
CA GLY A 210 -10.10 -1.79 -21.56
C GLY A 210 -10.09 -1.71 -23.10
N PHE A 211 -9.52 -2.71 -23.77
CA PHE A 211 -9.50 -2.80 -25.22
C PHE A 211 -10.90 -2.95 -25.83
N LEU A 212 -11.77 -3.75 -25.21
CA LEU A 212 -13.17 -3.93 -25.64
C LEU A 212 -14.00 -2.67 -25.45
N LEU A 213 -13.81 -1.94 -24.34
CA LEU A 213 -14.46 -0.65 -24.10
C LEU A 213 -14.04 0.40 -25.13
N LEU A 214 -12.75 0.47 -25.48
CA LEU A 214 -12.26 1.39 -26.51
C LEU A 214 -12.83 1.06 -27.89
N LYS A 215 -12.96 -0.22 -28.25
CA LYS A 215 -13.61 -0.62 -29.51
C LYS A 215 -15.10 -0.28 -29.54
N GLY A 216 -15.81 -0.43 -28.43
CA GLY A 216 -17.23 -0.08 -28.32
C GLY A 216 -17.53 1.42 -28.35
N LEU A 217 -16.55 2.27 -28.03
CA LEU A 217 -16.64 3.73 -28.13
C LEU A 217 -16.42 4.27 -29.56
N HIS A 218 -15.87 3.46 -30.46
CA HIS A 218 -15.59 3.80 -31.85
C HIS A 218 -16.61 3.21 -32.85
N ALA A 219 -17.67 2.57 -32.36
CA ALA A 219 -18.81 2.06 -33.14
C ALA A 219 -20.05 2.93 -32.90
#